data_AF-A0AAW2ITH5-F1
#
_entry.id   AF-A0AAW2ITH5-F1
#
_cell.length_a   1.000
_cell.length_b   1.000
_cell.length_c   1.000
_cell.angle_alpha   90.00
_cell.angle_beta   90.00
_cell.angle_gamma   90.00
#
_symmetry.space_group_name_H-M   'P 1'
#
loop_
_entity.id
_entity.type
_entity.pdbx_description
1 polymer ?
#
loop_
_entity_poly.entity_id
_entity_poly.type
_entity_poly.pdbx_seq_one_letter_code
_entity_poly.pdbx_strand_id
1 'polypeptide(L)'
;MNTGEEIHRIVDWRRKTKEDVFAVVTDLFRGTPMPRRFTATSIMLIPKNDSPQSWSEFRPISLFNDTNKILSKLLDTKISQALPDLISPFKSGFVPGRLIADNILLGQEMTHILT
;
A
#
# COMPACT_ATOMS: atom_id res chain seq x y z
N MET A 1 -6.70 -19.77 35.19
CA MET A 1 -5.67 -19.01 34.46
C MET A 1 -5.85 -17.56 34.85
N ASN A 2 -4.87 -16.94 35.51
CA ASN A 2 -5.04 -15.63 36.14
C ASN A 2 -4.81 -14.49 35.12
N THR A 3 -5.71 -13.51 35.11
CA THR A 3 -5.71 -12.34 34.20
C THR A 3 -4.37 -11.59 34.14
N GLY A 4 -3.57 -11.64 35.21
CA GLY A 4 -2.23 -11.03 35.25
C GLY A 4 -1.19 -11.72 34.37
N GLU A 5 -1.25 -13.04 34.22
CA GLU A 5 -0.32 -13.79 33.35
C GLU A 5 -0.59 -13.53 31.87
N GLU A 6 -1.86 -13.31 31.51
CA GLU A 6 -2.29 -13.03 30.14
C GLU A 6 -1.83 -11.63 29.69
N ILE A 7 -1.95 -10.63 30.57
CA ILE A 7 -1.46 -9.27 30.30
C ILE A 7 0.06 -9.29 30.07
N HIS A 8 0.83 -9.99 30.92
CA HIS A 8 2.28 -10.08 30.77
C HIS A 8 2.67 -10.70 29.43
N ARG A 9 1.99 -11.78 29.02
CA ARG A 9 2.21 -12.42 27.70
C ARG A 9 1.90 -11.50 26.54
N ILE A 10 0.84 -10.69 26.61
CA ILE A 10 0.49 -9.73 25.56
C ILE A 10 1.56 -8.64 25.45
N VAL A 11 2.04 -8.11 26.58
CA VAL A 11 3.07 -7.07 26.59
C VAL A 11 4.40 -7.60 26.04
N ASP A 12 4.80 -8.80 26.46
CA ASP A 12 5.99 -9.46 25.94
C ASP A 12 5.89 -9.76 24.45
N TRP A 13 4.74 -10.23 23.99
CA TRP A 13 4.48 -10.48 22.58
C TRP A 13 4.64 -9.20 21.76
N ARG A 14 4.02 -8.09 22.20
CA ARG A 14 4.15 -6.79 21.53
C ARG A 14 5.60 -6.30 21.45
N ARG A 15 6.36 -6.46 22.54
CA ARG A 15 7.77 -6.08 22.58
C ARG A 15 8.59 -6.88 21.58
N LYS A 16 8.43 -8.21 21.59
CA LYS A 16 9.15 -9.11 20.68
C LYS A 16 8.81 -8.83 19.21
N THR A 17 7.53 -8.65 18.90
CA THR A 17 7.10 -8.32 17.52
C THR A 17 7.72 -7.01 17.02
N LYS A 18 7.88 -6.01 17.88
CA LYS A 18 8.56 -4.76 17.52
C LYS A 18 10.03 -4.99 17.15
N GLU A 19 10.73 -5.78 17.94
CA GLU A 19 12.14 -6.14 17.69
C GLU A 19 12.29 -6.91 16.37
N ASP A 20 11.42 -7.89 16.12
CA ASP A 20 11.40 -8.69 14.89
C ASP A 20 11.15 -7.82 13.65
N VAL A 21 10.17 -6.92 13.70
CA VAL A 21 9.86 -6.00 12.58
C VAL A 21 11.05 -5.07 12.31
N PHE A 22 11.70 -4.54 13.35
CA PHE A 22 12.86 -3.67 13.19
C PHE A 22 14.05 -4.38 12.54
N ALA A 23 14.28 -5.64 12.93
CA ALA A 23 15.32 -6.48 12.31
C ALA A 23 15.04 -6.69 10.81
N VAL A 24 13.82 -7.07 10.45
CA VAL A 24 13.41 -7.27 9.04
C VAL A 24 13.59 -6.00 8.21
N VAL A 25 13.17 -4.84 8.74
CA VAL A 25 13.33 -3.56 8.04
C VAL A 25 14.80 -3.21 7.85
N THR A 26 15.63 -3.45 8.87
CA THR A 26 17.07 -3.20 8.81
C THR A 26 17.73 -4.08 7.75
N ASP A 27 17.39 -5.37 7.71
CA ASP A 27 17.92 -6.32 6.73
C ASP A 27 17.49 -5.97 5.30
N LEU A 28 16.25 -5.50 5.11
CA LEU A 28 15.79 -5.01 3.81
C LEU A 28 16.67 -3.86 3.30
N PHE A 29 16.96 -2.86 4.13
CA PHE A 29 17.79 -1.72 3.73
C PHE A 29 19.29 -2.06 3.58
N ARG A 30 19.74 -3.17 4.18
CA ARG A 30 21.09 -3.73 3.95
C ARG A 30 21.19 -4.54 2.66
N GLY A 31 20.08 -4.76 1.95
CA GLY A 31 20.04 -5.56 0.72
C GLY A 31 20.07 -7.07 0.97
N THR A 32 19.77 -7.52 2.20
CA THR A 32 19.70 -8.93 2.53
C THR A 32 18.52 -9.59 1.79
N PRO A 33 18.73 -10.74 1.12
CA PRO A 33 17.64 -11.47 0.48
C PRO A 33 16.54 -11.83 1.49
N MET A 34 15.30 -11.47 1.17
CA MET A 34 14.16 -11.77 2.04
C MET A 34 13.58 -13.17 1.76
N PRO A 35 13.07 -13.85 2.81
CA PRO A 35 12.35 -15.11 2.63
C PRO A 35 11.16 -14.93 1.68
N ARG A 36 10.95 -15.89 0.77
CA ARG A 36 9.82 -15.86 -0.21
C ARG A 36 8.45 -15.68 0.44
N ARG A 37 8.28 -16.11 1.68
CA ARG A 37 7.04 -15.97 2.43
C ARG A 37 6.65 -14.51 2.65
N PHE A 38 7.60 -13.58 2.73
CA PHE A 38 7.31 -12.16 2.92
C PHE A 38 6.70 -11.52 1.67
N THR A 39 7.00 -12.04 0.48
CA THR A 39 6.39 -11.61 -0.78
C THR A 39 5.21 -12.47 -1.22
N ALA A 40 4.85 -13.50 -0.43
CA ALA A 40 3.72 -14.36 -0.72
C ALA A 40 2.41 -13.57 -0.59
N THR A 41 1.55 -13.76 -1.59
CA THR A 41 0.29 -13.03 -1.77
C THR A 41 -0.78 -14.01 -2.25
N SER A 42 -1.99 -13.90 -1.72
CA SER A 42 -3.14 -14.68 -2.19
C SER A 42 -4.00 -13.84 -3.11
N ILE A 43 -4.46 -14.39 -4.23
CA ILE A 43 -5.36 -13.69 -5.16
C ILE A 43 -6.80 -14.07 -4.79
N MET A 44 -7.62 -13.06 -4.51
CA MET A 44 -9.05 -13.18 -4.27
C MET A 44 -9.81 -12.44 -5.37
N LEU A 45 -10.91 -13.03 -5.87
CA LEU A 45 -11.75 -12.42 -6.88
C LEU A 45 -12.94 -11.73 -6.22
N ILE A 46 -13.11 -10.42 -6.47
CA ILE A 46 -14.28 -9.66 -6.03
C ILE A 46 -15.21 -9.44 -7.24
N PRO A 47 -16.49 -9.84 -7.17
CA PRO A 47 -17.42 -9.64 -8.27
C PRO A 47 -17.71 -8.14 -8.49
N LYS A 48 -17.88 -7.71 -9.74
CA LYS A 48 -18.25 -6.31 -10.10
C LYS A 48 -19.75 -6.05 -10.01
N ASN A 49 -20.57 -7.09 -10.07
CA ASN A 49 -22.02 -7.08 -10.06
C ASN A 49 -22.56 -8.29 -9.28
N ASP A 50 -23.86 -8.34 -9.02
CA ASP A 50 -24.48 -9.35 -8.17
C ASP A 50 -24.52 -10.77 -8.80
N SER A 51 -24.31 -10.88 -10.11
CA SER A 51 -24.43 -12.16 -10.83
C SER A 51 -23.45 -12.25 -12.00
N PRO A 52 -22.13 -12.34 -11.72
CA PRO A 52 -21.10 -12.33 -12.73
C PRO A 52 -21.20 -13.58 -13.62
N GLN A 53 -21.23 -13.40 -14.95
CA GLN A 53 -21.33 -14.50 -15.92
C GLN A 53 -20.00 -14.80 -16.62
N SER A 54 -19.05 -13.87 -16.57
CA SER A 54 -17.73 -13.98 -17.19
C SER A 54 -16.60 -13.62 -16.23
N TRP A 55 -15.41 -14.17 -16.46
CA TRP A 55 -14.18 -13.84 -15.72
C TRP A 55 -13.84 -12.34 -15.76
N SER A 56 -14.22 -11.62 -16.83
CA SER A 56 -14.01 -10.17 -16.95
C SER A 56 -14.84 -9.35 -15.95
N GLU A 57 -15.86 -9.97 -15.35
CA GLU A 57 -16.75 -9.36 -14.35
C GLU A 57 -16.20 -9.49 -12.93
N PHE A 58 -15.01 -10.06 -12.76
CA PHE A 58 -14.30 -10.09 -11.48
C PHE A 58 -13.15 -9.07 -11.46
N ARG A 59 -12.88 -8.53 -10.28
CA ARG A 59 -11.68 -7.76 -9.97
C ARG A 59 -10.74 -8.65 -9.14
N PRO A 60 -9.57 -9.06 -9.66
CA PRO A 60 -8.60 -9.74 -8.83
C PRO A 60 -7.99 -8.75 -7.84
N ILE A 61 -7.96 -9.12 -6.56
CA ILE A 61 -7.31 -8.38 -5.49
C ILE A 61 -6.25 -9.27 -4.84
N SER A 62 -5.10 -8.66 -4.62
CA SER A 62 -3.96 -9.26 -3.93
C SER A 62 -4.09 -9.06 -2.43
N LEU A 63 -4.25 -10.16 -1.68
CA LEU A 63 -4.23 -10.19 -0.23
C LEU A 63 -2.79 -10.42 0.24
N PHE A 64 -2.17 -9.32 0.68
CA PHE A 64 -0.81 -9.32 1.21
C PHE A 64 -0.77 -9.73 2.69
N ASN A 65 0.32 -10.37 3.08
CA ASN A 65 0.65 -10.55 4.49
C ASN A 65 1.07 -9.21 5.13
N ASP A 66 1.01 -9.14 6.46
CA ASP A 66 1.25 -7.89 7.19
C ASP A 66 2.69 -7.41 7.05
N THR A 67 3.67 -8.32 6.96
CA THR A 67 5.07 -7.94 6.70
C THR A 67 5.19 -7.18 5.39
N ASN A 68 4.59 -7.68 4.30
CA ASN A 68 4.61 -7.02 3.01
C ASN A 68 3.94 -5.64 3.05
N LYS A 69 2.82 -5.52 3.76
CA LYS A 69 2.12 -4.23 3.93
C LYS A 69 2.99 -3.21 4.65
N ILE A 70 3.69 -3.62 5.72
CA ILE A 70 4.60 -2.75 6.47
C ILE A 70 5.74 -2.26 5.58
N LEU A 71 6.40 -3.18 4.86
CA LEU A 71 7.50 -2.84 3.97
C LEU A 71 7.05 -1.93 2.82
N SER A 72 5.92 -2.27 2.19
CA SER A 72 5.32 -1.47 1.12
C SER A 72 4.97 -0.06 1.61
N LYS A 73 4.40 0.08 2.82
CA LYS A 73 4.08 1.40 3.38
C LYS A 73 5.32 2.24 3.69
N LEU A 74 6.39 1.59 4.16
CA LEU A 74 7.66 2.26 4.43
C LEU A 74 8.28 2.81 3.15
N LEU A 75 8.26 2.03 2.07
CA LEU A 75 8.72 2.46 0.75
C LEU A 75 7.83 3.57 0.18
N ASP A 76 6.51 3.40 0.25
CA ASP A 76 5.51 4.40 -0.17
C ASP A 76 5.75 5.75 0.50
N THR A 77 5.99 5.75 1.83
CA THR A 77 6.24 6.99 2.58
C THR A 77 7.50 7.71 2.11
N LYS A 78 8.56 6.97 1.76
CA LYS A 78 9.80 7.55 1.24
C LYS A 78 9.63 8.07 -0.19
N ILE A 79 9.01 7.28 -1.07
CA ILE A 79 8.83 7.62 -2.49
C ILE A 79 7.86 8.79 -2.64
N SER A 80 6.78 8.82 -1.86
CA SER A 80 5.76 9.87 -1.91
C SER A 80 6.33 11.27 -1.72
N GLN A 81 7.42 11.43 -0.96
CA GLN A 81 8.07 12.72 -0.74
C GLN A 81 8.81 13.23 -1.99
N ALA A 82 9.40 12.32 -2.76
CA ALA A 82 10.09 12.65 -4.01
C ALA A 82 9.15 12.63 -5.23
N LEU A 83 7.94 12.09 -5.07
CA LEU A 83 7.01 11.86 -6.17
C LEU A 83 6.64 13.15 -6.95
N PRO A 84 6.38 14.31 -6.30
CA PRO A 84 6.01 15.54 -7.02
C PRO A 84 7.06 16.01 -8.03
N ASP A 85 8.34 15.79 -7.75
CA ASP A 85 9.46 16.22 -8.59
C ASP A 85 9.79 15.23 -9.71
N LEU A 86 9.43 13.95 -9.53
CA LEU A 86 9.76 12.87 -10.46
C LEU A 86 8.69 12.65 -11.55
N ILE A 87 7.48 13.14 -11.36
CA ILE A 87 6.36 12.91 -12.29
C ILE A 87 5.90 14.20 -12.96
N SER A 88 5.32 14.03 -14.15
CA SER A 88 4.72 15.13 -14.92
C SER A 88 3.76 15.97 -14.06
N PRO A 89 3.79 17.31 -14.18
CA PRO A 89 2.87 18.20 -13.46
C PRO A 89 1.40 17.93 -13.78
N PHE A 90 1.10 17.37 -14.96
CA PHE A 90 -0.27 17.06 -15.40
C PHE A 90 -0.83 15.76 -14.83
N LYS A 91 -0.03 15.02 -14.05
CA LYS A 91 -0.49 13.81 -13.35
C LYS A 91 -0.94 14.20 -11.94
N SER A 92 -2.25 14.21 -11.69
CA SER A 92 -2.83 14.59 -10.39
C SER A 92 -3.12 13.40 -9.47
N GLY A 93 -3.41 12.23 -10.02
CA GLY A 93 -3.78 11.06 -9.23
C GLY A 93 -2.63 10.50 -8.40
N PHE A 94 -2.89 10.24 -7.11
CA PHE A 94 -1.96 9.61 -6.16
C PHE A 94 -0.68 10.41 -5.90
N VAL A 95 -0.74 11.74 -6.01
CA VAL A 95 0.38 12.64 -5.74
C VAL A 95 0.02 13.53 -4.56
N PRO A 96 0.85 13.60 -3.49
CA PRO A 96 0.59 14.53 -2.40
C PRO A 96 0.45 15.96 -2.91
N GLY A 97 -0.61 16.65 -2.46
CA GLY A 97 -0.86 18.05 -2.81
C GLY A 97 -1.47 18.31 -4.19
N ARG A 98 -1.82 17.28 -4.97
CA ARG A 98 -2.55 17.43 -6.24
C ARG A 98 -3.94 16.82 -6.13
N LEU A 99 -4.94 17.50 -6.69
CA LEU A 99 -6.34 17.08 -6.64
C LEU A 99 -6.81 16.62 -8.02
N ILE A 100 -7.72 15.66 -8.05
CA ILE A 100 -8.37 15.22 -9.30
C ILE A 100 -9.12 16.38 -9.99
N ALA A 101 -9.60 17.35 -9.19
CA ALA A 101 -10.26 18.56 -9.67
C ALA A 101 -9.35 19.44 -10.53
N ASP A 102 -8.05 19.45 -10.27
CA ASP A 102 -7.08 20.24 -11.05
C ASP A 102 -7.08 19.80 -12.52
N ASN A 103 -7.24 18.49 -12.78
CA ASN A 103 -7.35 17.96 -14.15
C ASN A 103 -8.65 18.37 -14.83
N ILE A 104 -9.75 18.48 -14.09
CA ILE A 104 -11.03 18.92 -14.65
C ILE A 104 -10.91 20.38 -15.10
N LEU A 105 -10.35 21.23 -14.24
CA LEU A 105 -10.13 22.64 -14.54
C LEU A 105 -9.21 22.83 -15.75
N LEU A 106 -8.09 22.10 -15.80
CA LEU A 106 -7.18 22.12 -16.96
C LEU A 106 -7.91 21.71 -18.25
N GLY A 107 -8.77 20.70 -18.20
CA GLY A 107 -9.57 20.29 -19.35
C GLY A 107 -10.54 21.39 -19.81
N GLN A 108 -11.18 22.09 -18.88
CA GLN A 108 -12.10 23.20 -19.18
C GLN A 108 -11.37 24.37 -19.85
N GLU A 109 -10.21 24.78 -19.32
CA GLU A 109 -9.37 25.83 -19.91
C GLU A 109 -8.93 25.46 -21.33
N MET A 110 -8.51 24.21 -21.55
CA MET A 110 -8.15 23.73 -22.90
C MET A 110 -9.31 23.82 -23.88
N THR A 111 -10.52 23.41 -23.48
CA THR A 111 -11.71 23.53 -24.33
C THR A 111 -12.05 24.98 -24.63
N HIS A 112 -11.96 25.87 -23.63
CA HIS A 112 -12.25 27.29 -23.79
C HIS A 112 -11.27 27.99 -24.74
N ILE A 113 -9.98 27.65 -24.69
CA ILE A 113 -8.96 28.23 -25.59
C ILE A 113 -9.14 27.77 -27.05
N LEU A 114 -9.69 26.57 -27.26
CA LEU A 114 -9.88 25.98 -28.59
C LEU A 114 -11.21 26.35 -29.26
N THR A 115 -12.09 27.08 -28.55
CA THR A 115 -13.40 27.52 -29.05
C THR A 115 -13.35 29.02 -29.38
#